data_AF-A0A267F9F6-F1
#
_entry.id   AF-A0A267F9F6-F1
#
_cell.length_a   1.000
_cell.length_b   1.000
_cell.length_c   1.000
_cell.angle_alpha   90.00
_cell.angle_beta   90.00
_cell.angle_gamma   90.00
#
_symmetry.space_group_name_H-M   'P 1'
#
loop_
_entity.id
_entity.type
_entity.pdbx_description
1 polymer ?
#
loop_
_entity_poly.entity_id
_entity_poly.type
_entity_poly.pdbx_seq_one_letter_code
_entity_poly.pdbx_strand_id
1 'polypeptide(L)'
;MRPGKARYKRWSAGLDALRARAGALGQSADALLAERANRWRRRRELRQRRQSAPSLAELVDPLMIGGPGGRGRLLWRLVPSDSQLAISSGHACYSAYQCAVHGDSPADCGEAKFRRFLCLSPLAAEAAEAETDVQWPKGSYHSQLLLDGRLIGVDVIDILDSTVSSAYFFFDPAFKRLQLGKVSALLQLRRLQGHPRLRHYTMGSYSPLSVKLAYKAEFQPAQIMCPIALRWLPFDRDYRCRLEAGQLRGLYADLGGGDDDAEVGDSSDSAGLRRFARLAGQQCASRFRLLVD
;
A
#
# COMPACT_ATOMS: atom_id res chain seq x y z
N MET A 1 26.21 -33.39 -7.29
CA MET A 1 27.05 -32.41 -8.02
C MET A 1 28.35 -32.17 -7.26
N ARG A 2 29.52 -32.50 -7.84
CA ARG A 2 30.82 -32.18 -7.23
C ARG A 2 31.02 -30.65 -7.30
N PRO A 3 31.33 -29.96 -6.19
CA PRO A 3 31.66 -28.54 -6.27
C PRO A 3 32.90 -28.36 -7.17
N GLY A 4 32.87 -27.39 -8.08
CA GLY A 4 33.99 -27.16 -9.01
C GLY A 4 35.34 -27.00 -8.28
N LYS A 5 36.44 -27.44 -8.91
CA LYS A 5 37.80 -27.51 -8.31
C LYS A 5 38.22 -26.24 -7.53
N ALA A 6 37.85 -25.06 -8.03
CA ALA A 6 38.15 -23.77 -7.38
C ALA A 6 37.36 -23.51 -6.08
N ARG A 7 36.19 -24.12 -5.93
CA ARG A 7 35.34 -24.01 -4.73
C ARG A 7 35.84 -24.96 -3.64
N TYR A 8 36.34 -26.15 -4.03
CA TYR A 8 36.98 -27.10 -3.11
C TYR A 8 38.31 -26.55 -2.55
N LYS A 9 39.19 -26.01 -3.40
CA LYS A 9 40.45 -25.37 -2.94
C LYS A 9 40.22 -24.26 -1.92
N ARG A 10 39.24 -23.36 -2.18
CA ARG A 10 38.87 -22.28 -1.25
C ARG A 10 38.30 -22.81 0.07
N TRP A 11 37.52 -23.90 0.03
CA TRP A 11 36.99 -24.52 1.23
C TRP A 11 38.08 -25.18 2.08
N SER A 12 39.02 -25.91 1.46
CA SER A 12 40.15 -26.54 2.15
C SER A 12 41.04 -25.51 2.84
N ALA A 13 41.47 -24.46 2.12
CA ALA A 13 42.29 -23.39 2.71
C ALA A 13 41.58 -22.69 3.88
N GLY A 14 40.25 -22.56 3.82
CA GLY A 14 39.45 -22.00 4.91
C GLY A 14 39.34 -22.90 6.15
N LEU A 15 39.48 -24.23 6.00
CA LEU A 15 39.54 -25.20 7.09
C LEU A 15 40.91 -25.17 7.78
N ASP A 16 41.99 -25.11 6.99
CA ASP A 16 43.35 -25.08 7.53
C ASP A 16 43.61 -23.80 8.34
N ALA A 17 43.16 -22.64 7.84
CA ALA A 17 43.21 -21.38 8.58
C ALA A 17 42.39 -21.42 9.88
N LEU A 18 41.28 -22.17 9.91
CA LEU A 18 40.44 -22.30 11.09
C LEU A 18 41.09 -23.22 12.14
N ARG A 19 41.72 -24.31 11.72
CA ARG A 19 42.50 -25.20 12.60
C ARG A 19 43.69 -24.47 13.23
N ALA A 20 44.43 -23.68 12.44
CA ALA A 20 45.53 -22.86 12.96
C ALA A 20 45.05 -21.86 14.03
N ARG A 21 43.92 -21.19 13.78
CA ARG A 21 43.29 -20.29 14.75
C ARG A 21 42.79 -21.02 16.01
N ALA A 22 42.26 -22.23 15.85
CA ALA A 22 41.83 -23.07 16.98
C ALA A 22 43.01 -23.39 17.90
N GLY A 23 44.14 -23.79 17.32
CA GLY A 23 45.39 -24.03 18.05
C GLY A 23 45.88 -22.78 18.79
N ALA A 24 45.88 -21.62 18.14
CA ALA A 24 46.30 -20.35 18.77
C ALA A 24 45.41 -19.89 19.93
N LEU A 25 44.13 -20.28 19.93
CA LEU A 25 43.15 -19.90 20.97
C LEU A 25 42.98 -20.99 22.05
N GLY A 26 43.66 -22.13 21.93
CA GLY A 26 43.44 -23.29 22.82
C GLY A 26 42.02 -23.86 22.73
N GLN A 27 41.35 -23.67 21.59
CA GLN A 27 39.96 -24.10 21.38
C GLN A 27 39.89 -25.29 20.42
N SER A 28 38.80 -26.06 20.49
CA SER A 28 38.51 -27.10 19.50
C SER A 28 38.16 -26.48 18.14
N ALA A 29 38.79 -27.01 17.07
CA ALA A 29 38.46 -26.62 15.71
C ALA A 29 36.99 -26.91 15.36
N ASP A 30 36.42 -28.00 15.90
CA ASP A 30 35.02 -28.35 15.73
C ASP A 30 34.08 -27.36 16.42
N ALA A 31 34.46 -26.87 17.61
CA ALA A 31 33.71 -25.84 18.32
C ALA A 31 33.67 -24.52 17.52
N LEU A 32 34.82 -24.10 16.96
CA LEU A 32 34.90 -22.91 16.11
C LEU A 32 34.13 -23.06 14.78
N LEU A 33 34.13 -24.27 14.19
CA LEU A 33 33.31 -24.59 13.02
C LEU A 33 31.81 -24.52 13.33
N ALA A 34 31.38 -25.10 14.45
CA ALA A 34 29.99 -25.06 14.89
C ALA A 34 29.52 -23.62 15.15
N GLU A 35 30.34 -22.80 15.80
CA GLU A 35 30.05 -21.39 16.04
C GLU A 35 29.95 -20.59 14.73
N ARG A 36 30.85 -20.83 13.77
CA ARG A 36 30.79 -20.24 12.42
C ARG A 36 29.53 -20.66 11.67
N ALA A 37 29.14 -21.94 11.75
CA ALA A 37 27.91 -22.45 11.14
C ALA A 37 26.67 -21.82 11.77
N ASN A 38 26.63 -21.64 13.09
CA ASN A 38 25.54 -20.97 13.80
C ASN A 38 25.43 -19.49 13.43
N ARG A 39 26.56 -18.77 13.32
CA ARG A 39 26.57 -17.38 12.80
C ARG A 39 26.06 -17.30 11.37
N TRP A 40 26.40 -18.28 10.53
CA TRP A 40 25.91 -18.35 9.15
C TRP A 40 24.40 -18.63 9.10
N ARG A 41 23.89 -19.57 9.89
CA ARG A 41 22.45 -19.84 10.04
C ARG A 41 21.68 -18.60 10.49
N ARG A 42 22.10 -17.93 11.58
CA ARG A 42 21.46 -16.68 12.04
C ARG A 42 21.47 -15.58 10.98
N ARG A 43 22.60 -15.38 10.28
CA ARG A 43 22.66 -14.40 9.17
C ARG A 43 21.75 -14.78 8.02
N ARG A 44 21.62 -16.07 7.70
CA ARG A 44 20.73 -16.57 6.66
C ARG A 44 19.27 -16.41 7.07
N GLU A 45 18.91 -16.69 8.32
CA GLU A 45 17.57 -16.44 8.89
C GLU A 45 17.25 -14.95 8.93
N LEU A 46 18.19 -14.09 9.34
CA LEU A 46 18.03 -12.63 9.27
C LEU A 46 17.85 -12.13 7.83
N ARG A 47 18.57 -12.72 6.86
CA ARG A 47 18.40 -12.44 5.44
C ARG A 47 17.06 -12.93 4.92
N GLN A 48 16.65 -14.15 5.28
CA GLN A 48 15.35 -14.70 4.95
C GLN A 48 14.22 -13.90 5.58
N ARG A 49 14.35 -13.44 6.83
CA ARG A 49 13.40 -12.53 7.49
C ARG A 49 13.37 -11.13 6.88
N ARG A 50 14.51 -10.61 6.42
CA ARG A 50 14.58 -9.35 5.65
C ARG A 50 13.99 -9.51 4.24
N GLN A 51 14.10 -10.70 3.66
CA GLN A 51 13.55 -11.06 2.34
C GLN A 51 12.06 -11.40 2.41
N SER A 52 11.59 -12.06 3.48
CA SER A 52 10.19 -12.27 3.77
C SER A 52 9.61 -10.93 4.20
N ALA A 53 8.85 -10.34 3.29
CA ALA A 53 8.10 -9.15 3.57
C ALA A 53 7.17 -9.32 4.78
N PRO A 54 7.04 -8.30 5.65
CA PRO A 54 6.03 -8.32 6.70
C PRO A 54 4.63 -8.42 6.09
N SER A 55 3.74 -9.11 6.80
CA SER A 55 2.32 -9.18 6.50
C SER A 55 1.67 -7.81 6.62
N LEU A 56 0.53 -7.61 5.95
CA LEU A 56 -0.26 -6.40 6.03
C LEU A 56 -0.72 -6.15 7.47
N ALA A 57 -1.03 -7.21 8.21
CA ALA A 57 -1.34 -7.15 9.64
C ALA A 57 -0.15 -6.63 10.46
N GLU A 58 1.06 -7.17 10.28
CA GLU A 58 2.26 -6.72 10.99
C GLU A 58 2.62 -5.25 10.71
N LEU A 59 2.20 -4.70 9.56
CA LEU A 59 2.43 -3.30 9.21
C LEU A 59 1.34 -2.37 9.73
N VAL A 60 0.08 -2.78 9.60
CA VAL A 60 -1.07 -1.91 9.82
C VAL A 60 -1.54 -1.95 11.27
N ASP A 61 -1.56 -3.13 11.89
CA ASP A 61 -2.12 -3.32 13.22
C ASP A 61 -1.37 -2.48 14.28
N PRO A 62 -0.02 -2.30 14.24
CA PRO A 62 0.69 -1.41 15.16
C PRO A 62 0.29 0.07 15.06
N LEU A 63 -0.11 0.55 13.86
CA LEU A 63 -0.57 1.94 13.69
C LEU A 63 -1.86 2.20 14.50
N MET A 64 -2.68 1.17 14.68
CA MET A 64 -3.99 1.28 15.34
C MET A 64 -3.89 1.24 16.88
N ILE A 65 -2.85 0.61 17.41
CA ILE A 65 -2.65 0.39 18.84
C ILE A 65 -2.03 1.64 19.50
N GLY A 66 -1.22 2.41 18.76
CA GLY A 66 -0.50 3.57 19.26
C GLY A 66 0.74 3.21 20.09
N GLY A 67 1.51 4.22 20.48
CA GLY A 67 2.70 4.09 21.32
C GLY A 67 2.41 4.11 22.82
N PRO A 68 3.45 4.01 23.68
CA PRO A 68 3.30 4.07 25.14
C PRO A 68 2.51 5.32 25.58
N GLY A 69 1.51 5.12 26.44
CA GLY A 69 0.64 6.21 26.91
C GLY A 69 -0.43 6.66 25.90
N GLY A 70 -0.67 5.90 24.82
CA GLY A 70 -1.73 6.19 23.84
C GLY A 70 -1.40 7.26 22.81
N ARG A 71 -0.17 7.79 22.79
CA ARG A 71 0.32 8.75 21.78
C ARG A 71 0.59 8.07 20.44
N GLY A 72 0.36 8.79 19.35
CA GLY A 72 0.53 8.26 18.00
C GLY A 72 -0.51 7.19 17.64
N ARG A 73 -1.65 7.17 18.32
CA ARG A 73 -2.72 6.21 18.04
C ARG A 73 -3.50 6.70 16.82
N LEU A 74 -3.43 5.92 15.74
CA LEU A 74 -4.26 6.14 14.57
C LEU A 74 -5.61 5.44 14.76
N LEU A 75 -6.69 6.20 14.76
CA LEU A 75 -8.04 5.70 14.72
C LEU A 75 -8.57 5.80 13.29
N TRP A 76 -9.30 4.76 12.89
CA TRP A 76 -10.01 4.71 11.63
C TRP A 76 -11.48 4.53 11.95
N ARG A 77 -12.34 5.35 11.33
CA ARG A 77 -13.79 5.21 11.45
C ARG A 77 -14.45 5.46 10.10
N LEU A 78 -15.59 4.81 9.90
CA LEU A 78 -16.46 5.02 8.76
C LEU A 78 -17.63 5.89 9.20
N VAL A 79 -17.93 6.94 8.44
CA VAL A 79 -18.99 7.91 8.76
C VAL A 79 -19.83 8.13 7.49
N PRO A 80 -21.18 8.04 7.55
CA PRO A 80 -22.02 8.35 6.40
C PRO A 80 -21.69 9.73 5.82
N SER A 81 -21.51 9.80 4.51
CA SER A 81 -20.97 10.99 3.82
C SER A 81 -21.83 12.25 3.97
N ASP A 82 -23.14 12.08 4.12
CA ASP A 82 -24.15 13.13 4.30
C ASP A 82 -24.42 13.51 5.77
N SER A 83 -23.81 12.79 6.72
CA SER A 83 -24.03 13.04 8.15
C SER A 83 -23.44 14.37 8.63
N GLN A 84 -24.04 14.93 9.68
CA GLN A 84 -23.53 16.16 10.32
C GLN A 84 -22.09 16.00 10.82
N LEU A 85 -21.69 14.79 11.22
CA LEU A 85 -20.33 14.50 11.66
C LEU A 85 -19.33 14.58 10.50
N ALA A 86 -19.65 14.00 9.34
CA ALA A 86 -18.81 14.08 8.14
C ALA A 86 -18.62 15.54 7.70
N ILE A 87 -19.72 16.31 7.71
CA ILE A 87 -19.72 17.72 7.30
C ILE A 87 -18.85 18.57 8.24
N SER A 88 -19.17 18.54 9.54
CA SER A 88 -18.53 19.40 10.55
C SER A 88 -17.05 19.08 10.75
N SER A 89 -16.66 17.80 10.69
CA SER A 89 -15.26 17.40 10.87
C SER A 89 -14.44 17.50 9.59
N GLY A 90 -15.05 17.23 8.42
CA GLY A 90 -14.34 17.16 7.13
C GLY A 90 -14.08 18.51 6.48
N HIS A 91 -14.99 19.49 6.64
CA HIS A 91 -14.93 20.74 5.88
C HIS A 91 -13.65 21.55 6.13
N ALA A 92 -13.21 21.65 7.38
CA ALA A 92 -11.97 22.36 7.72
C ALA A 92 -10.73 21.70 7.10
N CYS A 93 -10.66 20.36 7.15
CA CYS A 93 -9.60 19.57 6.54
C CYS A 93 -9.58 19.73 5.02
N TYR A 94 -10.76 19.65 4.37
CA TYR A 94 -10.93 19.89 2.94
C TYR A 94 -10.46 21.29 2.53
N SER A 95 -10.88 22.31 3.25
CA SER A 95 -10.52 23.71 2.94
C SER A 95 -9.01 23.93 3.04
N ALA A 96 -8.37 23.43 4.10
CA ALA A 96 -6.92 23.50 4.25
C ALA A 96 -6.19 22.75 3.14
N TYR A 97 -6.68 21.56 2.77
CA TYR A 97 -6.14 20.76 1.66
C TYR A 97 -6.24 21.51 0.33
N GLN A 98 -7.41 22.04 -0.02
CA GLN A 98 -7.63 22.77 -1.26
C GLN A 98 -6.71 23.98 -1.38
N CYS A 99 -6.61 24.79 -0.32
CA CYS A 99 -5.73 25.96 -0.31
C CYS A 99 -4.26 25.55 -0.50
N ALA A 100 -3.79 24.53 0.23
CA ALA A 100 -2.37 24.17 0.23
C ALA A 100 -1.92 23.32 -0.97
N VAL A 101 -2.82 22.50 -1.54
CA VAL A 101 -2.48 21.50 -2.58
C VAL A 101 -3.00 21.90 -3.97
N HIS A 102 -4.07 22.68 -4.03
CA HIS A 102 -4.69 23.16 -5.27
C HIS A 102 -4.56 24.67 -5.47
N GLY A 103 -4.24 25.45 -4.43
CA GLY A 103 -4.09 26.90 -4.54
C GLY A 103 -5.43 27.66 -4.58
N ASP A 104 -6.52 26.98 -4.24
CA ASP A 104 -7.85 27.59 -4.14
C ASP A 104 -7.83 28.70 -3.06
N SER A 105 -8.63 29.76 -3.24
CA SER A 105 -8.81 30.75 -2.19
C SER A 105 -9.72 30.21 -1.08
N PRO A 106 -9.64 30.72 0.16
CA PRO A 106 -10.56 30.33 1.23
C PRO A 106 -12.04 30.54 0.88
N ALA A 107 -12.35 31.57 0.07
CA ALA A 107 -13.70 31.84 -0.41
C ALA A 107 -14.22 30.73 -1.36
N ASP A 108 -13.32 30.11 -2.14
CA ASP A 108 -13.66 29.02 -3.06
C ASP A 108 -13.90 27.68 -2.33
N CYS A 109 -13.68 27.63 -1.02
CA CYS A 109 -13.71 26.42 -0.21
C CYS A 109 -14.91 26.35 0.74
N GLY A 110 -16.00 27.09 0.47
CA GLY A 110 -17.19 27.13 1.34
C GLY A 110 -17.86 25.77 1.57
N GLU A 111 -18.54 25.61 2.71
CA GLU A 111 -19.18 24.35 3.13
C GLU A 111 -20.17 23.83 2.08
N ALA A 112 -20.93 24.70 1.43
CA ALA A 112 -21.90 24.29 0.40
C ALA A 112 -21.23 23.58 -0.80
N LYS A 113 -20.05 24.04 -1.23
CA LYS A 113 -19.27 23.39 -2.29
C LYS A 113 -18.73 22.04 -1.80
N PHE A 114 -18.19 22.00 -0.58
CA PHE A 114 -17.72 20.76 0.05
C PHE A 114 -18.85 19.71 0.12
N ARG A 115 -20.03 20.10 0.58
CA ARG A 115 -21.19 19.20 0.67
C ARG A 115 -21.61 18.67 -0.68
N ARG A 116 -21.78 19.56 -1.68
CA ARG A 116 -22.16 19.16 -3.04
C ARG A 116 -21.15 18.23 -3.67
N PHE A 117 -19.86 18.43 -3.40
CA PHE A 117 -18.80 17.66 -4.04
C PHE A 117 -18.51 16.33 -3.34
N LEU A 118 -18.51 16.29 -2.00
CA LEU A 118 -17.96 15.17 -1.23
C LEU A 118 -18.92 14.57 -0.20
N CYS A 119 -20.09 15.17 0.06
CA CYS A 119 -21.06 14.65 1.04
C CYS A 119 -22.34 14.14 0.40
N LEU A 120 -22.81 14.78 -0.67
CA LEU A 120 -24.04 14.39 -1.34
C LEU A 120 -23.75 13.28 -2.34
N SER A 121 -24.45 12.15 -2.18
CA SER A 121 -24.36 11.00 -3.07
C SER A 121 -25.74 10.40 -3.33
N PRO A 122 -26.00 9.87 -4.54
CA PRO A 122 -27.21 9.09 -4.80
C PRO A 122 -27.20 7.73 -4.07
N LEU A 123 -26.05 7.28 -3.56
CA LEU A 123 -25.91 6.03 -2.82
C LEU A 123 -26.21 6.30 -1.33
N ALA A 124 -27.46 6.14 -0.94
CA ALA A 124 -27.89 6.25 0.45
C ALA A 124 -27.11 5.26 1.34
N ALA A 125 -26.63 5.75 2.48
CA ALA A 125 -26.00 4.90 3.48
C ALA A 125 -27.03 3.95 4.11
N GLU A 126 -26.80 2.65 4.02
CA GLU A 126 -27.57 1.66 4.76
C GLU A 126 -27.33 1.88 6.27
N ALA A 127 -28.41 1.85 7.06
CA ALA A 127 -28.28 1.83 8.51
C ALA A 127 -27.46 0.60 8.90
N ALA A 128 -26.45 0.78 9.75
CA ALA A 128 -25.71 -0.34 10.30
C ALA A 128 -26.69 -1.18 11.12
N GLU A 129 -27.14 -2.31 10.57
CA GLU A 129 -27.95 -3.27 11.31
C GLU A 129 -27.12 -3.77 12.50
N ALA A 130 -27.60 -3.46 13.70
CA ALA A 130 -26.98 -3.93 14.92
C ALA A 130 -26.97 -5.47 14.91
N GLU A 131 -25.82 -6.05 15.27
CA GLU A 131 -25.60 -7.48 15.59
C GLU A 131 -25.14 -8.44 14.48
N THR A 132 -24.82 -7.98 13.26
CA THR A 132 -23.94 -8.78 12.37
C THR A 132 -22.68 -8.00 12.02
N ASP A 133 -21.67 -8.70 11.50
CA ASP A 133 -20.28 -8.28 11.23
C ASP A 133 -20.14 -7.13 10.18
N VAL A 134 -21.11 -6.20 10.12
CA VAL A 134 -21.26 -5.14 9.11
C VAL A 134 -20.26 -4.01 9.37
N GLN A 135 -18.97 -4.27 9.15
CA GLN A 135 -17.93 -3.23 9.09
C GLN A 135 -18.01 -2.40 7.79
N TRP A 136 -18.80 -2.84 6.80
CA TRP A 136 -18.86 -2.25 5.46
C TRP A 136 -20.30 -2.23 4.90
N PRO A 137 -21.19 -1.40 5.46
CA PRO A 137 -22.56 -1.20 4.94
C PRO A 137 -22.52 -0.54 3.56
N LYS A 138 -23.52 -0.78 2.69
CA LYS A 138 -23.52 -0.13 1.37
C LYS A 138 -23.84 1.37 1.50
N GLY A 139 -23.45 2.12 0.47
CA GLY A 139 -23.64 3.57 0.40
C GLY A 139 -22.33 4.35 0.34
N SER A 140 -22.43 5.67 0.44
CA SER A 140 -21.28 6.57 0.42
C SER A 140 -20.86 7.03 1.81
N TYR A 141 -19.56 6.95 2.09
CA TYR A 141 -18.98 7.20 3.41
C TYR A 141 -17.70 8.02 3.33
N HIS A 142 -17.39 8.69 4.44
CA HIS A 142 -16.06 9.22 4.74
C HIS A 142 -15.33 8.22 5.63
N SER A 143 -14.30 7.58 5.08
CA SER A 143 -13.29 6.83 5.83
C SER A 143 -12.30 7.81 6.43
N GLN A 144 -12.47 8.09 7.72
CA GLN A 144 -11.73 9.13 8.45
C GLN A 144 -10.54 8.55 9.22
N LEU A 145 -9.40 9.22 9.10
CA LEU A 145 -8.17 8.95 9.82
C LEU A 145 -7.97 10.00 10.92
N LEU A 146 -7.97 9.57 12.17
CA LEU A 146 -7.73 10.44 13.33
C LEU A 146 -6.44 10.04 14.02
N LEU A 147 -5.50 10.97 14.18
CA LEU A 147 -4.28 10.76 14.95
C LEU A 147 -4.40 11.50 16.27
N ASP A 148 -4.37 10.77 17.38
CA ASP A 148 -4.53 11.32 18.73
C ASP A 148 -5.79 12.22 18.84
N GLY A 149 -6.88 11.81 18.19
CA GLY A 149 -8.16 12.52 18.18
C GLY A 149 -8.29 13.64 17.14
N ARG A 150 -7.20 14.07 16.48
CA ARG A 150 -7.22 15.05 15.40
C ARG A 150 -7.51 14.37 14.07
N LEU A 151 -8.49 14.85 13.31
CA LEU A 151 -8.71 14.40 11.94
C LEU A 151 -7.54 14.83 11.05
N ILE A 152 -6.85 13.86 10.45
CA ILE A 152 -5.67 14.11 9.61
C ILE A 152 -5.88 13.73 8.14
N GLY A 153 -6.90 12.92 7.83
CA GLY A 153 -7.19 12.49 6.46
C GLY A 153 -8.59 11.93 6.32
N VAL A 154 -9.16 12.09 5.14
CA VAL A 154 -10.48 11.59 4.77
C VAL A 154 -10.40 10.99 3.37
N ASP A 155 -10.88 9.76 3.28
CA ASP A 155 -11.11 9.05 2.03
C ASP A 155 -12.63 8.97 1.79
N VAL A 156 -13.09 9.55 0.69
CA VAL A 156 -14.48 9.50 0.26
C VAL A 156 -14.65 8.21 -0.52
N ILE A 157 -15.42 7.29 0.05
CA ILE A 157 -15.56 5.94 -0.48
C ILE A 157 -17.01 5.55 -0.73
N ASP A 158 -17.22 4.77 -1.78
CA ASP A 158 -18.50 4.12 -2.07
C ASP A 158 -18.38 2.62 -1.81
N ILE A 159 -19.31 2.08 -1.04
CA ILE A 159 -19.38 0.64 -0.75
C ILE A 159 -20.58 0.09 -1.53
N LEU A 160 -20.27 -0.76 -2.50
CA LEU A 160 -21.22 -1.41 -3.40
C LEU A 160 -21.34 -2.89 -3.09
N ASP A 161 -22.08 -3.64 -3.90
CA ASP A 161 -22.37 -5.06 -3.71
C ASP A 161 -21.14 -5.96 -3.65
N SER A 162 -20.08 -5.67 -4.39
CA SER A 162 -18.84 -6.47 -4.34
C SER A 162 -17.57 -5.61 -4.37
N THR A 163 -17.72 -4.29 -4.28
CA THR A 163 -16.64 -3.33 -4.54
C THR A 163 -16.64 -2.23 -3.51
N VAL A 164 -15.45 -1.84 -3.06
CA VAL A 164 -15.22 -0.55 -2.40
C VAL A 164 -14.49 0.36 -3.38
N SER A 165 -14.99 1.57 -3.57
CA SER A 165 -14.41 2.57 -4.46
C SER A 165 -13.89 3.76 -3.69
N SER A 166 -12.58 4.03 -3.80
CA SER A 166 -11.96 5.25 -3.26
C SER A 166 -12.00 6.35 -4.31
N ALA A 167 -12.97 7.25 -4.16
CA ALA A 167 -13.29 8.27 -5.16
C ALA A 167 -12.42 9.53 -4.99
N TYR A 168 -12.22 9.98 -3.75
CA TYR A 168 -11.48 11.22 -3.48
C TYR A 168 -10.82 11.21 -2.11
N PHE A 169 -9.56 11.64 -2.04
CA PHE A 169 -8.81 11.70 -0.78
C PHE A 169 -8.31 13.12 -0.51
N PHE A 170 -8.58 13.63 0.69
CA PHE A 170 -8.05 14.91 1.17
C PHE A 170 -7.50 14.76 2.58
N PHE A 171 -6.55 15.62 2.94
CA PHE A 171 -5.83 15.46 4.21
C PHE A 171 -5.28 16.78 4.72
N ASP A 172 -4.99 16.81 6.02
CA ASP A 172 -4.37 17.94 6.69
C ASP A 172 -2.92 18.11 6.18
N PRO A 173 -2.59 19.23 5.50
CA PRO A 173 -1.28 19.45 4.89
C PRO A 173 -0.09 19.32 5.87
N ALA A 174 -0.31 19.53 7.18
CA ALA A 174 0.71 19.32 8.20
C ALA A 174 1.25 17.89 8.23
N PHE A 175 0.48 16.92 7.72
CA PHE A 175 0.82 15.50 7.67
C PHE A 175 1.21 15.00 6.28
N LYS A 176 1.46 15.90 5.31
CA LYS A 176 1.83 15.54 3.92
C LYS A 176 2.94 14.48 3.83
N ARG A 177 3.93 14.56 4.72
CA ARG A 177 5.07 13.62 4.79
C ARG A 177 4.66 12.16 5.04
N LEU A 178 3.48 11.92 5.63
CA LEU A 178 3.00 10.58 5.96
C LEU A 178 2.36 9.85 4.77
N GLN A 179 2.18 10.51 3.62
CA GLN A 179 1.55 9.93 2.44
C GLN A 179 0.20 9.27 2.76
N LEU A 180 -0.69 10.00 3.45
CA LEU A 180 -1.90 9.46 4.08
C LEU A 180 -2.85 8.73 3.12
N GLY A 181 -2.84 9.05 1.81
CA GLY A 181 -3.62 8.29 0.83
C GLY A 181 -3.15 6.83 0.71
N LYS A 182 -1.85 6.56 0.80
CA LYS A 182 -1.31 5.18 0.85
C LYS A 182 -1.69 4.50 2.15
N VAL A 183 -1.59 5.22 3.28
CA VAL A 183 -1.97 4.70 4.60
C VAL A 183 -3.45 4.32 4.63
N SER A 184 -4.33 5.18 4.08
CA SER A 184 -5.77 4.92 3.94
C SER A 184 -6.01 3.64 3.15
N ALA A 185 -5.41 3.52 1.96
CA ALA A 185 -5.56 2.33 1.12
C ALA A 185 -5.10 1.05 1.84
N LEU A 186 -3.94 1.08 2.52
CA LEU A 186 -3.44 -0.06 3.29
C LEU A 186 -4.39 -0.46 4.44
N LEU A 187 -4.94 0.52 5.17
CA LEU A 187 -5.89 0.29 6.25
C LEU A 187 -7.20 -0.34 5.77
N GLN A 188 -7.69 0.11 4.61
CA GLN A 188 -8.89 -0.43 3.99
C GLN A 188 -8.64 -1.84 3.46
N LEU A 189 -7.53 -2.07 2.74
CA LEU A 189 -7.14 -3.40 2.28
C LEU A 189 -7.01 -4.38 3.45
N ARG A 190 -6.40 -3.98 4.56
CA ARG A 190 -6.28 -4.80 5.78
C ARG A 190 -7.62 -5.24 6.36
N ARG A 191 -8.65 -4.39 6.23
CA ARG A 191 -10.02 -4.66 6.72
C ARG A 191 -10.85 -5.44 5.70
N LEU A 192 -10.60 -5.25 4.42
CA LEU A 192 -11.23 -6.00 3.34
C LEU A 192 -10.64 -7.41 3.21
N GLN A 193 -9.44 -7.65 3.73
CA GLN A 193 -8.84 -8.98 3.79
C GLN A 193 -9.75 -9.97 4.50
N GLY A 194 -10.28 -10.93 3.72
CA GLY A 194 -11.16 -11.98 4.22
C GLY A 194 -12.64 -11.63 4.24
N HIS A 195 -13.04 -10.42 3.81
CA HIS A 195 -14.45 -10.03 3.76
C HIS A 195 -15.25 -10.97 2.83
N PRO A 196 -16.45 -11.46 3.20
CA PRO A 196 -17.16 -12.49 2.43
C PRO A 196 -17.76 -12.00 1.10
N ARG A 197 -18.09 -10.71 1.02
CA ARG A 197 -18.79 -10.11 -0.13
C ARG A 197 -17.94 -9.19 -1.01
N LEU A 198 -17.16 -8.30 -0.40
CA LEU A 198 -16.32 -7.32 -1.09
C LEU A 198 -15.07 -7.99 -1.67
N ARG A 199 -14.99 -8.06 -3.00
CA ARG A 199 -13.94 -8.72 -3.78
C ARG A 199 -13.10 -7.74 -4.61
N HIS A 200 -13.50 -6.49 -4.69
CA HIS A 200 -12.84 -5.47 -5.50
C HIS A 200 -12.57 -4.19 -4.70
N TYR A 201 -11.41 -3.56 -4.92
CA TYR A 201 -11.10 -2.21 -4.45
C TYR A 201 -10.71 -1.39 -5.66
N THR A 202 -11.49 -0.36 -5.99
CA THR A 202 -11.07 0.62 -7.00
C THR A 202 -10.34 1.74 -6.31
N MET A 203 -9.13 2.05 -6.78
CA MET A 203 -8.36 3.20 -6.31
C MET A 203 -8.73 4.48 -7.06
N GLY A 204 -9.73 4.43 -7.95
CA GLY A 204 -10.12 5.50 -8.87
C GLY A 204 -9.14 5.69 -10.03
N SER A 205 -9.29 6.80 -10.76
CA SER A 205 -8.61 7.01 -12.04
C SER A 205 -7.08 7.16 -11.95
N TYR A 206 -6.37 6.64 -12.93
CA TYR A 206 -4.93 6.81 -13.11
C TYR A 206 -4.62 7.67 -14.32
N SER A 207 -3.63 8.54 -14.18
CA SER A 207 -3.06 9.31 -15.28
C SER A 207 -1.54 9.24 -15.20
N PRO A 208 -0.85 8.77 -16.25
CA PRO A 208 0.62 8.76 -16.28
C PRO A 208 1.21 10.17 -16.24
N LEU A 209 0.43 11.20 -16.59
CA LEU A 209 0.85 12.61 -16.56
C LEU A 209 0.78 13.21 -15.15
N SER A 210 0.16 12.53 -14.19
CA SER A 210 -0.04 13.03 -12.84
C SER A 210 0.84 12.29 -11.84
N VAL A 211 1.88 12.98 -11.35
CA VAL A 211 2.71 12.49 -10.24
C VAL A 211 1.86 12.17 -9.00
N LYS A 212 0.73 12.89 -8.80
CA LYS A 212 -0.21 12.65 -7.70
C LYS A 212 -0.93 11.29 -7.80
N LEU A 213 -1.08 10.73 -9.01
CA LEU A 213 -1.78 9.47 -9.26
C LEU A 213 -0.84 8.30 -9.53
N ALA A 214 0.44 8.58 -9.79
CA ALA A 214 1.47 7.57 -10.09
C ALA A 214 1.56 6.45 -9.04
N TYR A 215 1.23 6.77 -7.78
CA TYR A 215 1.34 5.84 -6.66
C TYR A 215 0.38 4.63 -6.74
N LYS A 216 -0.75 4.75 -7.47
CA LYS A 216 -1.74 3.66 -7.59
C LYS A 216 -1.13 2.42 -8.26
N ALA A 217 -0.21 2.63 -9.20
CA ALA A 217 0.53 1.57 -9.87
C ALA A 217 1.48 0.79 -8.94
N GLU A 218 1.78 1.31 -7.74
CA GLU A 218 2.63 0.63 -6.76
C GLU A 218 1.91 -0.54 -6.08
N PHE A 219 0.58 -0.53 -6.04
CA PHE A 219 -0.23 -1.60 -5.47
C PHE A 219 -0.34 -2.72 -6.50
N GLN A 220 0.18 -3.90 -6.18
CA GLN A 220 0.28 -5.02 -7.13
C GLN A 220 -0.08 -6.34 -6.45
N PRO A 221 -0.75 -7.27 -7.14
CA PRO A 221 -1.20 -7.19 -8.53
C PRO A 221 -2.45 -6.31 -8.67
N ALA A 222 -2.38 -5.32 -9.56
CA ALA A 222 -3.52 -4.47 -9.92
C ALA A 222 -3.96 -4.73 -11.36
N GLN A 223 -5.20 -4.37 -11.66
CA GLN A 223 -5.74 -4.32 -13.00
C GLN A 223 -6.15 -2.89 -13.34
N ILE A 224 -5.99 -2.52 -14.61
CA ILE A 224 -6.39 -1.21 -15.15
C ILE A 224 -7.50 -1.38 -16.19
N MET A 225 -8.50 -0.49 -16.18
CA MET A 225 -9.57 -0.50 -17.17
C MET A 225 -9.04 0.01 -18.51
N CYS A 226 -9.12 -0.82 -19.55
CA CYS A 226 -8.80 -0.37 -20.91
C CYS A 226 -10.02 0.36 -21.51
N PRO A 227 -9.94 1.65 -21.85
CA PRO A 227 -11.10 2.43 -22.31
C PRO A 227 -11.61 2.02 -23.69
N ILE A 228 -10.76 1.37 -24.50
CA ILE A 228 -11.14 0.90 -25.85
C ILE A 228 -11.68 -0.53 -25.80
N ALA A 229 -10.99 -1.43 -25.10
CA ALA A 229 -11.38 -2.83 -25.02
C ALA A 229 -12.44 -3.11 -23.94
N LEU A 230 -12.74 -2.11 -23.09
CA LEU A 230 -13.69 -2.17 -21.97
C LEU A 230 -13.48 -3.42 -21.09
N ARG A 231 -12.22 -3.76 -20.85
CA ARG A 231 -11.81 -4.92 -20.05
C ARG A 231 -10.69 -4.55 -19.10
N TRP A 232 -10.68 -5.22 -17.95
CA TRP A 232 -9.63 -5.14 -16.96
C TRP A 232 -8.37 -5.89 -17.43
N LEU A 233 -7.28 -5.17 -17.63
CA LEU A 233 -5.98 -5.72 -18.01
C LEU A 233 -5.02 -5.72 -16.82
N PRO A 234 -4.05 -6.65 -16.73
CA PRO A 234 -2.98 -6.56 -15.74
C PRO A 234 -2.28 -5.20 -15.84
N PHE A 235 -2.17 -4.49 -14.72
CA PHE A 235 -1.45 -3.22 -14.66
C PHE A 235 -0.03 -3.44 -14.17
N ASP A 236 0.73 -4.26 -14.89
CA ASP A 236 2.11 -4.59 -14.55
C ASP A 236 3.10 -3.49 -15.00
N ARG A 237 4.39 -3.74 -14.79
CA ARG A 237 5.44 -2.79 -15.15
C ARG A 237 5.54 -2.57 -16.65
N ASP A 238 5.37 -3.61 -17.47
CA ASP A 238 5.43 -3.48 -18.93
C ASP A 238 4.30 -2.58 -19.43
N TYR A 239 3.07 -2.89 -19.03
CA TYR A 239 1.89 -2.10 -19.40
C TYR A 239 2.07 -0.64 -19.00
N ARG A 240 2.58 -0.39 -17.78
CA ARG A 240 2.86 0.96 -17.29
C ARG A 240 3.91 1.68 -18.13
N CYS A 241 5.05 1.04 -18.44
CA CYS A 241 6.10 1.65 -19.25
C CYS A 241 5.58 2.04 -20.64
N ARG A 242 4.77 1.18 -21.26
CA ARG A 242 4.16 1.43 -22.58
C ARG A 242 3.11 2.55 -22.52
N LEU A 243 2.34 2.64 -21.44
CA LEU A 243 1.42 3.75 -21.15
C LEU A 243 2.15 5.09 -20.98
N GLU A 244 3.22 5.13 -20.18
CA GLU A 244 4.01 6.33 -19.94
C GLU A 244 4.77 6.79 -21.20
N ALA A 245 5.20 5.85 -22.05
CA ALA A 245 5.85 6.16 -23.33
C ALA A 245 4.87 6.60 -24.44
N GLY A 246 3.55 6.66 -24.18
CA GLY A 246 2.54 6.97 -25.19
C GLY A 246 2.39 5.88 -26.27
N GLN A 247 2.94 4.69 -26.03
CA GLN A 247 2.98 3.57 -26.97
C GLN A 247 1.70 2.73 -26.96
N LEU A 248 0.68 3.10 -26.17
CA LEU A 248 -0.61 2.41 -26.14
C LEU A 248 -1.37 2.45 -27.45
N ARG A 249 -1.03 3.37 -28.38
CA ARG A 249 -1.58 3.35 -29.75
C ARG A 249 -1.26 2.03 -30.49
N GLY A 250 -0.26 1.25 -30.05
CA GLY A 250 0.09 -0.07 -30.60
C GLY A 250 -0.33 -1.27 -29.76
N LEU A 251 -0.88 -1.11 -28.55
CA LEU A 251 -1.19 -2.23 -27.64
C LEU A 251 -2.43 -3.04 -28.03
N TYR A 252 -3.22 -2.53 -28.97
CA TYR A 252 -4.36 -3.26 -29.54
C TYR A 252 -3.97 -4.26 -30.63
N ALA A 253 -2.72 -4.21 -31.11
CA ALA A 253 -2.21 -5.10 -32.14
C ALA A 253 -1.54 -6.37 -31.57
N ASP A 254 -0.94 -6.31 -30.38
CA ASP A 254 -0.12 -7.40 -29.86
C ASP A 254 -0.63 -7.95 -28.52
N LEU A 255 -1.46 -9.00 -28.61
CA LEU A 255 -1.63 -10.01 -27.57
C LEU A 255 -0.49 -11.07 -27.63
N GLY A 256 0.75 -10.63 -27.87
CA GLY A 256 1.90 -11.52 -28.02
C GLY A 256 3.23 -10.85 -27.62
N GLY A 257 3.76 -11.32 -26.49
CA GLY A 257 5.19 -11.45 -26.11
C GLY A 257 6.21 -10.35 -26.39
N GLY A 258 7.02 -10.04 -25.37
CA GLY A 258 8.38 -9.51 -25.54
C GLY A 258 8.82 -8.58 -24.42
N ASP A 259 9.74 -9.06 -23.57
CA ASP A 259 10.42 -8.34 -22.49
C ASP A 259 11.24 -7.12 -23.00
N ASP A 260 11.40 -6.10 -22.16
CA ASP A 260 12.72 -5.49 -21.88
C ASP A 260 12.69 -4.51 -20.68
N ASP A 261 13.75 -4.58 -19.86
CA ASP A 261 13.92 -3.87 -18.59
C ASP A 261 14.62 -2.51 -18.74
N ALA A 262 14.08 -1.45 -18.11
CA ALA A 262 14.83 -0.23 -17.80
C ALA A 262 14.62 0.21 -16.33
N GLU A 263 15.70 0.21 -15.54
CA GLU A 263 15.73 0.71 -14.15
C GLU A 263 15.76 2.25 -14.12
N VAL A 264 14.94 2.85 -13.25
CA VAL A 264 15.05 4.25 -12.83
C VAL A 264 15.23 4.26 -11.31
N GLY A 265 16.34 4.86 -10.87
CA GLY A 265 16.74 4.95 -9.47
C GLY A 265 15.81 5.82 -8.65
N ASP A 266 15.62 5.45 -7.37
CA ASP A 266 14.73 6.17 -6.46
C ASP A 266 15.33 6.34 -5.06
N SER A 267 14.98 7.47 -4.46
CA SER A 267 15.32 7.94 -3.12
C SER A 267 14.88 6.96 -2.01
N SER A 268 15.65 6.90 -0.91
CA SER A 268 15.59 5.83 0.10
C SER A 268 14.29 5.77 0.92
N ASP A 269 13.59 6.89 1.13
CA ASP A 269 12.42 6.94 2.02
C ASP A 269 11.12 6.48 1.34
N SER A 270 11.00 6.65 0.02
CA SER A 270 9.84 6.22 -0.76
C SER A 270 9.90 4.75 -1.17
N ALA A 271 11.10 4.14 -1.12
CA ALA A 271 11.33 2.74 -1.44
C ALA A 271 10.62 1.79 -0.46
N GLY A 272 10.52 2.17 0.82
CA GLY A 272 9.78 1.43 1.84
C GLY A 272 8.30 1.32 1.50
N LEU A 273 7.60 2.45 1.38
CA LEU A 273 6.17 2.51 1.07
C LEU A 273 5.83 1.84 -0.28
N ARG A 274 6.67 1.99 -1.30
CA ARG A 274 6.51 1.28 -2.59
C ARG A 274 6.56 -0.23 -2.44
N ARG A 275 7.58 -0.72 -1.73
CA ARG A 275 7.70 -2.15 -1.43
C ARG A 275 6.45 -2.63 -0.69
N PHE A 276 5.92 -1.84 0.24
CA PHE A 276 4.74 -2.22 1.02
C PHE A 276 3.43 -2.21 0.23
N ALA A 277 3.18 -1.23 -0.63
CA ALA A 277 2.01 -1.22 -1.50
C ALA A 277 1.95 -2.49 -2.37
N ARG A 278 3.11 -2.90 -2.92
CA ARG A 278 3.26 -4.14 -3.67
C ARG A 278 2.96 -5.38 -2.82
N LEU A 279 3.40 -5.41 -1.57
CA LEU A 279 3.17 -6.54 -0.66
C LEU A 279 1.72 -6.65 -0.20
N ALA A 280 1.10 -5.51 0.07
CA ALA A 280 -0.31 -5.44 0.46
C ALA A 280 -1.21 -6.02 -0.64
N GLY A 281 -0.97 -5.62 -1.89
CA GLY A 281 -1.72 -6.18 -3.01
C GLY A 281 -1.49 -7.69 -3.17
N GLN A 282 -0.25 -8.18 -3.07
CA GLN A 282 0.07 -9.61 -3.18
C GLN A 282 -0.65 -10.46 -2.13
N GLN A 283 -0.77 -9.95 -0.91
CA GLN A 283 -1.46 -10.66 0.17
C GLN A 283 -2.98 -10.66 0.03
N CYS A 284 -3.54 -9.72 -0.74
CA CYS A 284 -4.97 -9.67 -1.03
C CYS A 284 -5.34 -10.43 -2.32
N ALA A 285 -4.40 -10.59 -3.25
CA ALA A 285 -4.61 -11.06 -4.62
C ALA A 285 -5.35 -12.39 -4.78
N SER A 286 -5.21 -13.32 -3.83
CA SER A 286 -5.86 -14.64 -3.91
C SER A 286 -7.38 -14.59 -3.72
N ARG A 287 -7.91 -13.49 -3.18
CA ARG A 287 -9.34 -13.33 -2.86
C ARG A 287 -9.92 -11.98 -3.29
N PHE A 288 -9.10 -11.13 -3.88
CA PHE A 288 -9.39 -9.72 -4.04
C PHE A 288 -8.66 -9.11 -5.23
N ARG A 289 -9.36 -8.30 -6.03
CA ARG A 289 -8.80 -7.60 -7.19
C ARG A 289 -8.66 -6.11 -6.88
N LEU A 290 -7.45 -5.61 -7.07
CA LEU A 290 -7.16 -4.17 -7.06
C LEU A 290 -7.43 -3.62 -8.45
N LEU A 291 -8.23 -2.58 -8.53
CA LEU A 291 -8.71 -1.98 -9.76
C LEU A 291 -8.27 -0.51 -9.82
N VAL A 292 -7.84 -0.08 -11.00
CA VAL A 292 -7.43 1.29 -11.29
C VAL A 292 -8.16 1.73 -12.55
N ASP A 293 -8.91 2.83 -12.48
CA ASP A 293 -9.72 3.31 -13.61
C ASP A 293 -8.90 4.11 -14.63
#